data_AF-A0A520W2A5-F1
#
_entry.id   AF-A0A520W2A5-F1
#
_cell.length_a   1.000
_cell.length_b   1.000
_cell.length_c   1.000
_cell.angle_alpha   90.00
_cell.angle_beta   90.00
_cell.angle_gamma   90.00
#
_symmetry.space_group_name_H-M   'P 1'
#
loop_
_entity.id
_entity.type
_entity.pdbx_description
1 polymer ?
#
loop_
_entity_poly.entity_id
_entity_poly.type
_entity_poly.pdbx_seq_one_letter_code
_entity_poly.pdbx_strand_id
1 'polypeptide(L)'
;MDEKLVDQVSSSSGIPQMLVSRSAQARAEASGVSVNDVLNSWTGGEAIQAAPANETVSESQVVVEDTPTPVEEQVDEPVEVEEPENLVEQIQTAVLIKEDLHPPVSISQKLLRSLKFGLGFGVIAGFVQGLLSSSYLYDGLILEAETQKLIAEYDAVSFVIIISLSTSFLGILNSLNVKKFLDSNFDGFGILTTDRESVFTGGGLGLVLGSSTAFFIINSVGQTIEPVLPDDPVINLITVGSAFWRVVILSTFVQAAISAFTMLLGVPKGLEDFEDSEAQKIRQRIVGSIVIPLGSIVVGGLIAVAIAQVFLNFHEYAPLFALIISAAILLFASVMSAAPKIKITRSEVLIASAGVLTLIVIIASVAASQH
;
A
#
# COMPACT_ATOMS: atom_id res chain seq x y z
N MET A 1 22.10 34.94 21.10
CA MET A 1 21.71 33.69 21.79
C MET A 1 22.86 33.28 22.69
N ASP A 2 22.61 33.04 23.98
CA ASP A 2 23.65 32.70 24.95
C ASP A 2 23.84 31.18 25.06
N GLU A 3 25.01 30.69 24.62
CA GLU A 3 25.35 29.27 24.60
C GLU A 3 25.42 28.64 26.00
N LYS A 4 25.75 29.43 27.03
CA LYS A 4 25.83 28.92 28.41
C LYS A 4 24.45 28.55 28.96
N LEU A 5 23.41 29.29 28.57
CA LEU A 5 22.03 29.01 28.95
C LEU A 5 21.49 27.77 28.22
N VAL A 6 21.87 27.59 26.95
CA VAL A 6 21.52 26.39 26.18
C VAL A 6 22.14 25.14 26.82
N ASP A 7 23.40 25.21 27.23
CA ASP A 7 24.10 24.12 27.91
C ASP A 7 23.49 23.77 29.25
N GLN A 8 23.11 24.80 30.01
CA GLN A 8 22.49 24.62 31.32
C GLN A 8 21.10 23.97 31.21
N VAL A 9 20.26 24.40 30.26
CA VAL A 9 18.96 23.79 29.99
C VAL A 9 19.13 22.38 29.41
N SER A 10 20.08 22.18 28.50
CA SER A 10 20.38 20.87 27.92
C SER A 10 20.79 19.87 28.99
N SER A 11 21.66 20.27 29.91
CA SER A 11 22.15 19.43 31.01
C SER A 11 21.08 19.14 32.05
N SER A 12 20.20 20.10 32.37
CA SER A 12 19.14 19.89 33.37
C SER A 12 17.96 19.08 32.84
N SER A 13 17.64 19.20 31.54
CA SER A 13 16.50 18.51 30.90
C SER A 13 16.88 17.19 30.23
N GLY A 14 18.17 16.92 30.01
CA GLY A 14 18.66 15.76 29.27
C GLY A 14 18.38 15.83 27.76
N ILE A 15 18.01 17.00 27.25
CA ILE A 15 17.70 17.24 25.83
C ILE A 15 18.96 17.77 25.12
N PRO A 16 19.34 17.27 23.93
CA PRO A 16 20.49 17.76 23.18
C PRO A 16 20.45 19.27 22.89
N GLN A 17 21.60 19.95 23.00
CA GLN A 17 21.76 21.41 22.79
C GLN A 17 21.13 21.91 21.48
N MET A 18 21.29 21.17 20.38
CA MET A 18 20.74 21.52 19.07
C MET A 18 19.20 21.55 19.02
N LEU A 19 18.52 20.79 19.88
CA LEU A 19 17.07 20.79 19.97
C LEU A 19 16.57 21.89 20.91
N VAL A 20 17.29 22.13 22.01
CA VAL A 20 17.04 23.25 22.92
C VAL A 20 17.17 24.57 22.17
N SER A 21 18.19 24.71 21.32
CA SER A 21 18.43 25.93 20.55
C SER A 21 17.32 26.23 19.55
N ARG A 22 16.94 25.23 18.74
CA ARG A 22 15.84 25.34 17.77
C ARG A 22 14.50 25.59 18.44
N SER A 23 14.24 24.95 19.58
CA SER A 23 12.99 25.14 20.32
C SER A 23 12.90 26.52 20.95
N ALA A 24 13.99 27.03 21.52
CA ALA A 24 14.04 28.37 22.09
C ALA A 24 13.84 29.45 21.02
N GLN A 25 14.48 29.27 19.86
CA GLN A 25 14.32 30.16 18.72
C GLN A 25 12.88 30.19 18.18
N ALA A 26 12.26 29.03 17.98
CA ALA A 26 10.88 28.97 17.50
C ALA A 26 9.87 29.62 18.46
N ARG A 27 10.09 29.52 19.79
CA ARG A 27 9.22 30.16 20.78
C ARG A 27 9.47 31.66 20.89
N ALA A 28 10.72 32.11 20.75
CA ALA A 28 11.07 33.52 20.69
C ALA A 28 10.36 34.20 19.50
N GLU A 29 10.40 33.56 18.32
CA GLU A 29 9.70 34.03 17.11
C GLU A 29 8.17 34.04 17.30
N ALA A 30 7.60 33.01 17.92
CA ALA A 30 6.15 32.92 18.14
C ALA A 30 5.61 33.87 19.23
N SER A 31 6.44 34.24 20.21
CA SER A 31 6.05 35.12 21.32
C SER A 31 6.53 36.56 21.17
N GLY A 32 7.36 36.85 20.17
CA GLY A 32 7.97 38.16 19.96
C GLY A 32 8.98 38.57 21.04
N VAL A 33 9.50 37.59 21.81
CA VAL A 33 10.44 37.80 22.92
C VAL A 33 11.83 37.29 22.51
N SER A 34 12.89 37.71 23.19
CA SER A 34 14.24 37.25 22.85
C SER A 34 14.47 35.77 23.20
N VAL A 35 15.36 35.12 22.43
CA VAL A 35 15.74 33.70 22.66
C VAL A 35 16.29 33.47 24.07
N ASN A 36 17.00 34.46 24.63
CA ASN A 36 17.57 34.35 25.97
C ASN A 36 16.51 34.41 27.07
N ASP A 37 15.41 35.16 26.87
CA ASP A 37 14.31 35.23 27.84
C ASP A 37 13.54 33.91 27.89
N VAL A 38 13.36 33.26 26.73
CA VAL A 38 12.81 31.90 26.65
C VAL A 38 13.69 30.90 27.41
N LEU A 39 15.00 30.93 27.19
CA LEU A 39 15.94 30.05 27.89
C LEU A 39 15.95 30.31 29.40
N ASN A 40 15.87 31.57 29.83
CA ASN A 40 15.80 31.94 31.25
C ASN A 40 14.49 31.50 31.92
N SER A 41 13.37 31.49 31.19
CA SER A 41 12.11 30.94 31.70
C SER A 41 12.18 29.43 31.95
N TRP A 42 13.11 28.73 31.29
CA TRP A 42 13.32 27.29 31.46
C TRP A 42 14.32 26.95 32.56
N THR A 43 15.20 27.89 32.93
CA THR A 43 16.13 27.75 34.06
C THR A 43 15.52 28.19 35.40
N GLY A 44 14.23 28.55 35.42
CA GLY A 44 13.46 28.88 36.63
C GLY A 44 13.20 30.37 36.85
N GLY A 45 13.45 31.23 35.84
CA GLY A 45 13.05 32.64 35.85
C GLY A 45 11.54 32.86 35.66
N GLU A 46 11.06 34.07 35.94
CA GLU A 46 9.64 34.43 35.87
C GLU A 46 8.99 34.10 34.51
N ALA A 47 7.74 33.62 34.57
CA ALA A 47 7.00 33.15 33.41
C ALA A 47 6.74 34.29 32.41
N ILE A 48 6.96 34.00 31.12
CA ILE A 48 6.70 34.92 30.02
C ILE A 48 5.19 35.18 29.94
N GLN A 49 4.76 36.40 30.23
CA GLN A 49 3.41 36.86 29.92
C GLN A 49 3.35 37.23 28.44
N ALA A 50 2.62 36.44 27.65
CA ALA A 50 2.36 36.75 26.25
C ALA A 50 1.46 37.99 26.15
N ALA A 51 1.92 39.03 25.46
CA ALA A 51 1.06 40.15 25.06
C ALA A 51 0.12 39.71 23.92
N PRO A 52 -1.12 40.22 23.86
CA PRO A 52 -2.05 39.86 22.78
C PRO A 52 -1.51 40.34 21.44
N ALA A 53 -1.52 39.45 20.45
CA ALA A 53 -1.17 39.74 19.07
C ALA A 53 -2.06 40.87 18.53
N ASN A 54 -1.45 42.03 18.26
CA ASN A 54 -2.11 43.12 17.55
C ASN A 54 -1.89 42.88 16.05
N GLU A 55 -2.98 42.54 15.35
CA GLU A 55 -3.06 42.65 13.90
C GLU A 55 -2.82 44.11 13.52
N THR A 56 -1.70 44.40 12.85
CA THR A 56 -1.55 45.65 12.11
C THR A 56 -0.83 45.38 10.81
N VAL A 57 -1.62 45.47 9.75
CA VAL A 57 -1.25 45.68 8.35
C VAL A 57 -0.21 46.80 8.27
N SER A 58 0.87 46.59 7.53
CA SER A 58 1.62 47.71 6.93
C SER A 58 2.24 47.29 5.60
N GLU A 59 1.63 47.79 4.55
CA GLU A 59 2.12 47.92 3.18
C GLU A 59 3.11 49.10 3.13
N SER A 60 4.25 48.96 2.44
CA SER A 60 5.13 50.01 1.84
C SER A 60 6.42 49.34 1.32
N GLN A 61 6.59 49.16 0.00
CA GLN A 61 7.22 50.08 -0.96
C GLN A 61 8.77 50.16 -0.94
N VAL A 62 9.35 49.69 -2.07
CA VAL A 62 10.47 50.25 -2.88
C VAL A 62 11.87 50.33 -2.26
N VAL A 63 12.89 49.79 -2.98
CA VAL A 63 14.05 50.53 -3.53
C VAL A 63 15.01 49.55 -4.24
N VAL A 64 15.55 50.04 -5.37
CA VAL A 64 16.48 49.47 -6.34
C VAL A 64 17.89 50.01 -6.06
N GLU A 65 18.94 49.21 -6.20
CA GLU A 65 20.34 49.63 -6.52
C GLU A 65 21.15 48.35 -6.87
N ASP A 66 21.50 48.04 -8.13
CA ASP A 66 22.53 48.59 -9.06
C ASP A 66 23.99 48.36 -8.58
N THR A 67 24.70 47.33 -9.10
CA THR A 67 25.76 47.34 -10.17
C THR A 67 27.20 47.05 -9.59
N PRO A 68 28.30 46.84 -10.37
CA PRO A 68 28.79 45.51 -10.82
C PRO A 68 30.35 45.28 -10.81
N THR A 69 30.84 44.03 -11.07
CA THR A 69 32.19 43.59 -11.62
C THR A 69 33.50 44.16 -11.00
N PRO A 70 34.78 43.85 -11.42
CA PRO A 70 35.37 42.98 -12.49
C PRO A 70 36.44 41.96 -11.97
N VAL A 71 36.70 40.82 -12.63
CA VAL A 71 37.71 40.53 -13.69
C VAL A 71 39.07 41.22 -13.51
N GLU A 72 40.14 40.43 -13.34
CA GLU A 72 41.53 40.85 -13.56
C GLU A 72 42.28 39.78 -14.38
N GLU A 73 43.06 40.28 -15.33
CA GLU A 73 43.63 39.67 -16.53
C GLU A 73 45.15 39.93 -16.49
N GLN A 74 46.01 38.92 -16.62
CA GLN A 74 47.47 39.02 -16.89
C GLN A 74 47.89 37.71 -17.62
N VAL A 75 48.12 37.66 -18.95
CA VAL A 75 49.21 38.16 -19.83
C VAL A 75 50.47 37.24 -19.89
N ASP A 76 50.61 36.61 -21.07
CA ASP A 76 51.78 36.20 -21.90
C ASP A 76 53.04 35.54 -21.32
N GLU A 77 53.42 34.35 -21.84
CA GLU A 77 54.32 34.21 -23.02
C GLU A 77 54.34 32.75 -23.55
N PRO A 78 54.61 32.54 -24.86
CA PRO A 78 54.38 31.28 -25.59
C PRO A 78 55.61 30.36 -25.59
N VAL A 79 55.47 29.09 -26.00
CA VAL A 79 56.40 28.34 -26.87
C VAL A 79 55.94 26.88 -27.05
N GLU A 80 55.73 26.57 -28.33
CA GLU A 80 55.99 25.30 -29.01
C GLU A 80 54.98 24.15 -28.95
N VAL A 81 54.47 23.88 -30.16
CA VAL A 81 53.55 22.84 -30.57
C VAL A 81 54.31 21.53 -30.69
N GLU A 82 53.92 20.53 -29.90
CA GLU A 82 54.05 19.12 -30.28
C GLU A 82 52.74 18.40 -29.94
N GLU A 83 51.87 18.25 -30.95
CA GLU A 83 50.92 17.12 -31.02
C GLU A 83 51.76 15.88 -31.38
N PRO A 84 51.51 14.69 -30.80
CA PRO A 84 50.24 14.04 -31.05
C PRO A 84 49.64 13.21 -29.90
N GLU A 85 48.31 13.11 -29.97
CA GLU A 85 47.50 11.92 -29.72
C GLU A 85 47.45 11.28 -28.32
N ASN A 86 46.20 11.23 -27.85
CA ASN A 86 45.67 10.25 -26.90
C ASN A 86 46.24 10.30 -25.50
N LEU A 87 45.66 11.18 -24.68
CA LEU A 87 45.29 10.90 -23.28
C LEU A 87 44.34 12.02 -22.84
N VAL A 88 43.11 12.02 -23.37
CA VAL A 88 41.98 12.69 -22.71
C VAL A 88 41.67 11.85 -21.47
N GLU A 89 42.45 12.12 -20.44
CA GLU A 89 42.26 11.60 -19.11
C GLU A 89 40.87 12.00 -18.63
N GLN A 90 40.17 11.02 -18.09
CA GLN A 90 38.79 11.03 -17.68
C GLN A 90 38.46 12.23 -16.77
N ILE A 91 37.91 13.28 -17.37
CA ILE A 91 36.92 14.10 -16.68
C ILE A 91 35.60 13.81 -17.38
N GLN A 92 35.07 12.61 -17.09
CA GLN A 92 33.63 12.40 -17.15
C GLN A 92 33.03 13.30 -16.06
N THR A 93 32.81 14.56 -16.41
CA THR A 93 31.71 15.31 -15.86
C THR A 93 30.48 14.49 -16.20
N ALA A 94 30.08 13.62 -15.28
CA ALA A 94 28.73 13.10 -15.25
C ALA A 94 27.82 14.31 -15.00
N VAL A 95 27.56 15.07 -16.07
CA VAL A 95 26.39 15.89 -16.18
C VAL A 95 25.25 14.90 -16.05
N LEU A 96 24.79 14.73 -14.81
CA LEU A 96 23.53 14.12 -14.49
C LEU A 96 22.51 14.98 -15.23
N ILE A 97 22.19 14.60 -16.46
CA ILE A 97 21.03 15.12 -17.18
C ILE A 97 19.88 14.75 -16.25
N LYS A 98 19.42 15.70 -15.43
CA LYS A 98 18.15 15.61 -14.72
C LYS A 98 17.16 15.54 -15.87
N GLU A 99 16.77 14.31 -16.23
CA GLU A 99 15.74 14.07 -17.23
C GLU A 99 14.60 15.01 -16.85
N ASP A 100 14.28 15.95 -17.75
CA ASP A 100 13.29 16.98 -17.50
C ASP A 100 11.92 16.33 -17.53
N LEU A 101 11.60 15.65 -16.42
CA LEU A 101 10.37 14.91 -16.24
C LEU A 101 9.25 15.91 -16.08
N HIS A 102 8.21 15.77 -16.90
CA HIS A 102 7.05 16.63 -16.80
C HIS A 102 6.44 16.55 -15.39
N PRO A 103 5.93 17.66 -14.85
CA PRO A 103 5.34 17.69 -13.53
C PRO A 103 4.14 16.72 -13.45
N PRO A 104 3.89 16.11 -12.28
CA PRO A 104 2.87 15.10 -12.13
C PRO A 104 1.48 15.68 -12.30
N VAL A 105 0.61 14.91 -12.94
CA VAL A 105 -0.80 15.28 -13.09
C VAL A 105 -1.56 15.17 -11.77
N SER A 106 -2.67 15.90 -11.69
CA SER A 106 -3.57 15.82 -10.54
C SER A 106 -4.06 14.38 -10.28
N ILE A 107 -4.26 14.05 -9.01
CA ILE A 107 -4.69 12.72 -8.57
C ILE A 107 -6.02 12.32 -9.22
N SER A 108 -6.95 13.26 -9.41
CA SER A 108 -8.25 13.00 -10.04
C SER A 108 -8.12 12.55 -11.49
N GLN A 109 -7.25 13.21 -12.29
CA GLN A 109 -6.98 12.83 -13.67
C GLN A 109 -6.26 11.48 -13.75
N LYS A 110 -5.28 11.26 -12.88
CA LYS A 110 -4.58 9.98 -12.71
C LYS A 110 -5.56 8.85 -12.44
N LEU A 111 -6.46 9.05 -11.48
CA LEU A 111 -7.47 8.10 -11.08
C LEU A 111 -8.46 7.83 -12.22
N LEU A 112 -8.99 8.86 -12.86
CA LEU A 112 -9.97 8.71 -13.94
C LEU A 112 -9.40 7.95 -15.14
N ARG A 113 -8.15 8.21 -15.53
CA ARG A 113 -7.48 7.48 -16.62
C ARG A 113 -7.17 6.04 -16.23
N SER A 114 -6.69 5.80 -15.01
CA SER A 114 -6.45 4.45 -14.51
C SER A 114 -7.73 3.61 -14.44
N LEU A 115 -8.85 4.20 -14.04
CA LEU A 115 -10.17 3.57 -14.06
C LEU A 115 -10.58 3.21 -15.49
N LYS A 116 -10.44 4.14 -16.45
CA LYS A 116 -10.77 3.86 -17.86
C LYS A 116 -9.92 2.72 -18.44
N PHE A 117 -8.62 2.72 -18.14
CA PHE A 117 -7.73 1.61 -18.52
C PHE A 117 -8.21 0.29 -17.91
N GLY A 118 -8.46 0.27 -16.60
CA GLY A 118 -8.87 -0.93 -15.89
C GLY A 118 -10.26 -1.44 -16.26
N LEU A 119 -11.19 -0.55 -16.65
CA LEU A 119 -12.48 -0.95 -17.23
C LEU A 119 -12.28 -1.65 -18.58
N GLY A 120 -11.45 -1.09 -19.47
CA GLY A 120 -11.15 -1.70 -20.77
C GLY A 120 -10.43 -3.05 -20.63
N PHE A 121 -9.39 -3.10 -19.80
CA PHE A 121 -8.71 -4.34 -19.45
C PHE A 121 -9.67 -5.34 -18.80
N GLY A 122 -10.53 -4.87 -17.91
CA GLY A 122 -11.46 -5.65 -17.12
C GLY A 122 -12.54 -6.36 -17.92
N VAL A 123 -13.01 -5.79 -19.03
CA VAL A 123 -13.92 -6.49 -19.95
C VAL A 123 -13.22 -7.70 -20.57
N ILE A 124 -12.01 -7.50 -21.12
CA ILE A 124 -11.23 -8.58 -21.75
C ILE A 124 -10.87 -9.64 -20.71
N ALA A 125 -10.35 -9.21 -19.57
CA ALA A 125 -10.01 -10.06 -18.43
C ALA A 125 -11.23 -10.84 -17.94
N GLY A 126 -12.40 -10.21 -17.87
CA GLY A 126 -13.66 -10.83 -17.46
C GLY A 126 -14.13 -11.89 -18.43
N PHE A 127 -14.02 -11.68 -19.75
CA PHE A 127 -14.31 -12.70 -20.76
C PHE A 127 -13.35 -13.89 -20.65
N VAL A 128 -12.04 -13.62 -20.54
CA VAL A 128 -11.03 -14.67 -20.34
C VAL A 128 -11.30 -15.44 -19.05
N GLN A 129 -11.56 -14.74 -17.95
CA GLN A 129 -11.88 -15.33 -16.66
C GLN A 129 -13.17 -16.15 -16.71
N GLY A 130 -14.20 -15.66 -17.39
CA GLY A 130 -15.46 -16.35 -17.59
C GLY A 130 -15.26 -17.66 -18.34
N LEU A 131 -14.47 -17.66 -19.42
CA LEU A 131 -14.14 -18.87 -20.19
C LEU A 131 -13.25 -19.86 -19.41
N LEU A 132 -12.31 -19.36 -18.61
CA LEU A 132 -11.47 -20.22 -17.77
C LEU A 132 -12.30 -20.88 -16.67
N SER A 133 -13.17 -20.10 -16.02
CA SER A 133 -14.04 -20.59 -14.95
C SER A 133 -15.09 -21.54 -15.52
N SER A 134 -15.54 -21.31 -16.75
CA SER A 134 -16.56 -22.12 -17.38
C SER A 134 -16.12 -23.58 -17.54
N SER A 135 -14.85 -23.83 -17.89
CA SER A 135 -14.29 -25.19 -17.96
C SER A 135 -14.44 -26.01 -16.68
N TYR A 136 -14.59 -25.36 -15.52
CA TYR A 136 -14.79 -26.00 -14.21
C TYR A 136 -16.24 -25.90 -13.70
N LEU A 137 -17.07 -25.10 -14.37
CA LEU A 137 -18.49 -24.91 -14.09
C LEU A 137 -19.39 -25.77 -14.98
N TYR A 138 -18.83 -26.66 -15.81
CA TYR A 138 -19.57 -27.45 -16.80
C TYR A 138 -19.67 -28.93 -16.48
N ASP A 139 -19.24 -29.35 -15.29
CA ASP A 139 -19.51 -30.72 -14.88
C ASP A 139 -21.00 -30.87 -14.51
N GLY A 140 -21.64 -31.95 -14.95
CA GLY A 140 -23.06 -32.20 -14.66
C GLY A 140 -24.04 -31.14 -15.22
N LEU A 141 -23.92 -30.75 -16.51
CA LEU A 141 -24.86 -29.82 -17.14
C LEU A 141 -26.29 -30.38 -17.20
N ILE A 142 -27.24 -29.61 -16.69
CA ILE A 142 -28.67 -29.92 -16.68
C ILE A 142 -29.42 -28.79 -17.38
N LEU A 143 -30.30 -29.15 -18.31
CA LEU A 143 -31.24 -28.20 -18.91
C LEU A 143 -32.50 -28.16 -18.06
N GLU A 144 -32.79 -27.01 -17.46
CA GLU A 144 -34.02 -26.83 -16.68
C GLU A 144 -35.23 -26.85 -17.63
N ALA A 145 -36.15 -27.79 -17.41
CA ALA A 145 -37.28 -28.03 -18.31
C ALA A 145 -38.23 -26.83 -18.43
N GLU A 146 -38.39 -26.05 -17.36
CA GLU A 146 -39.34 -24.93 -17.30
C GLU A 146 -38.77 -23.64 -17.87
N THR A 147 -37.52 -23.31 -17.54
CA THR A 147 -36.91 -22.02 -17.91
C THR A 147 -35.98 -22.12 -19.12
N GLN A 148 -35.67 -23.34 -19.57
CA GLN A 148 -34.65 -23.65 -20.58
C GLN A 148 -33.26 -23.07 -20.25
N LYS A 149 -33.00 -22.77 -18.96
CA LYS A 149 -31.67 -22.34 -18.52
C LYS A 149 -30.75 -23.53 -18.36
N LEU A 150 -29.49 -23.31 -18.71
CA LEU A 150 -28.41 -24.25 -18.45
C LEU A 150 -27.94 -24.07 -16.99
N ILE A 151 -28.11 -25.12 -16.20
CA ILE A 151 -27.68 -25.22 -14.82
C ILE A 151 -26.54 -26.21 -14.75
N ALA A 152 -25.60 -26.00 -13.85
CA ALA A 152 -24.51 -26.94 -13.58
C ALA A 152 -24.37 -27.18 -12.09
N GLU A 153 -23.92 -28.39 -11.76
CA GLU A 153 -23.41 -28.67 -10.43
C GLU A 153 -22.02 -28.01 -10.26
N TYR A 154 -21.75 -27.46 -9.08
CA TYR A 154 -20.45 -26.84 -8.81
C TYR A 154 -20.02 -27.07 -7.37
N ASP A 155 -18.70 -27.17 -7.15
CA ASP A 155 -18.14 -27.11 -5.80
C ASP A 155 -17.88 -25.64 -5.41
N ALA A 156 -18.47 -25.21 -4.29
CA ALA A 156 -18.39 -23.83 -3.82
C ALA A 156 -16.95 -23.42 -3.48
N VAL A 157 -16.16 -24.33 -2.89
CA VAL A 157 -14.77 -24.05 -2.51
C VAL A 157 -13.91 -23.87 -3.77
N SER A 158 -14.01 -24.81 -4.71
CA SER A 158 -13.31 -24.76 -5.99
C SER A 158 -13.68 -23.51 -6.79
N PHE A 159 -14.95 -23.14 -6.83
CA PHE A 159 -15.41 -21.93 -7.50
C PHE A 159 -14.76 -20.67 -6.92
N VAL A 160 -14.73 -20.53 -5.58
CA VAL A 160 -14.09 -19.39 -4.91
C VAL A 160 -12.60 -19.35 -5.20
N ILE A 161 -11.90 -20.50 -5.15
CA ILE A 161 -10.47 -20.59 -5.43
C ILE A 161 -10.17 -20.18 -6.87
N ILE A 162 -10.91 -20.73 -7.85
CA ILE A 162 -10.69 -20.46 -9.26
C ILE A 162 -10.91 -18.97 -9.58
N ILE A 163 -12.01 -18.38 -9.10
CA ILE A 163 -12.29 -16.96 -9.30
C ILE A 163 -11.24 -16.10 -8.61
N SER A 164 -10.86 -16.41 -7.36
CA SER A 164 -9.85 -15.64 -6.63
C SER A 164 -8.46 -15.70 -7.29
N LEU A 165 -8.00 -16.88 -7.68
CA LEU A 165 -6.69 -17.08 -8.33
C LEU A 165 -6.65 -16.45 -9.73
N SER A 166 -7.70 -16.63 -10.52
CA SER A 166 -7.77 -16.04 -11.86
C SER A 166 -7.84 -14.50 -11.79
N THR A 167 -8.63 -13.93 -10.87
CA THR A 167 -8.65 -12.48 -10.63
C THR A 167 -7.30 -11.98 -10.14
N SER A 168 -6.60 -12.71 -9.26
CA SER A 168 -5.25 -12.39 -8.80
C SER A 168 -4.25 -12.36 -9.96
N PHE A 169 -4.22 -13.40 -10.79
CA PHE A 169 -3.35 -13.48 -11.96
C PHE A 169 -3.61 -12.32 -12.94
N LEU A 170 -4.88 -12.07 -13.27
CA LEU A 170 -5.26 -10.96 -14.16
C LEU A 170 -4.95 -9.59 -13.52
N GLY A 171 -5.08 -9.48 -12.20
CA GLY A 171 -4.71 -8.29 -11.43
C GLY A 171 -3.21 -8.00 -11.47
N ILE A 172 -2.36 -9.03 -11.42
CA ILE A 172 -0.91 -8.89 -11.61
C ILE A 172 -0.63 -8.31 -12.99
N LEU A 173 -1.19 -8.91 -14.05
CA LEU A 173 -1.03 -8.41 -15.41
C LEU A 173 -1.51 -6.97 -15.54
N ASN A 174 -2.68 -6.65 -15.01
CA ASN A 174 -3.23 -5.30 -15.02
C ASN A 174 -2.29 -4.29 -14.35
N SER A 175 -1.88 -4.56 -13.11
CA SER A 175 -1.03 -3.66 -12.33
C SER A 175 0.35 -3.41 -12.97
N LEU A 176 0.92 -4.41 -13.65
CA LEU A 176 2.16 -4.27 -14.40
C LEU A 176 1.99 -3.43 -15.66
N ASN A 177 0.85 -3.58 -16.34
CA ASN A 177 0.59 -2.90 -17.60
C ASN A 177 0.09 -1.47 -17.42
N VAL A 178 -0.77 -1.18 -16.43
CA VAL A 178 -1.37 0.16 -16.25
C VAL A 178 -0.30 1.24 -16.09
N LYS A 179 0.74 0.98 -15.30
CA LYS A 179 1.82 1.95 -15.07
C LYS A 179 2.63 2.21 -16.34
N LYS A 180 2.97 1.15 -17.09
CA LYS A 180 3.73 1.25 -18.34
C LYS A 180 2.91 1.95 -19.41
N PHE A 181 1.64 1.57 -19.54
CA PHE A 181 0.71 2.18 -20.47
C PHE A 181 0.52 3.67 -20.18
N LEU A 182 0.25 4.06 -18.93
CA LEU A 182 0.01 5.46 -18.62
C LEU A 182 1.28 6.31 -18.72
N ASP A 183 2.44 5.80 -18.29
CA ASP A 183 3.73 6.49 -18.40
C ASP A 183 4.16 6.71 -19.87
N SER A 184 3.90 5.73 -20.75
CA SER A 184 4.28 5.85 -22.17
C SER A 184 3.30 6.65 -23.04
N ASN A 185 2.03 6.78 -22.64
CA ASN A 185 0.99 7.43 -23.45
C ASN A 185 0.59 8.82 -22.95
N PHE A 186 0.94 9.18 -21.71
CA PHE A 186 0.52 10.42 -21.10
C PHE A 186 1.60 11.04 -20.22
N ASP A 187 1.87 12.31 -20.47
CA ASP A 187 2.83 13.09 -19.71
C ASP A 187 2.40 13.28 -18.25
N GLY A 188 3.36 13.13 -17.32
CA GLY A 188 3.12 13.33 -15.89
C GLY A 188 2.32 12.22 -15.19
N PHE A 189 2.06 11.09 -15.86
CA PHE A 189 1.38 9.92 -15.25
C PHE A 189 2.33 8.87 -14.67
N GLY A 190 3.63 9.01 -14.89
CA GLY A 190 4.64 8.08 -14.41
C GLY A 190 4.65 7.91 -12.89
N ILE A 191 4.93 6.69 -12.44
CA ILE A 191 5.08 6.36 -11.01
C ILE A 191 6.36 5.56 -10.74
N LEU A 192 6.95 5.75 -9.56
CA LEU A 192 8.15 5.06 -9.08
C LEU A 192 7.85 3.69 -8.46
N THR A 193 6.86 2.97 -8.98
CA THR A 193 6.45 1.66 -8.45
C THR A 193 7.19 0.52 -9.14
N THR A 194 7.90 -0.28 -8.36
CA THR A 194 8.68 -1.41 -8.89
C THR A 194 7.77 -2.52 -9.44
N ASP A 195 8.27 -3.35 -10.35
CA ASP A 195 7.51 -4.51 -10.87
C ASP A 195 7.11 -5.47 -9.75
N ARG A 196 7.98 -5.66 -8.75
CA ARG A 196 7.68 -6.48 -7.57
C ARG A 196 6.49 -5.92 -6.77
N GLU A 197 6.46 -4.62 -6.53
CA GLU A 197 5.35 -3.97 -5.81
C GLU A 197 4.04 -4.04 -6.59
N SER A 198 4.09 -3.91 -7.91
CA SER A 198 2.92 -4.11 -8.77
C SER A 198 2.40 -5.54 -8.65
N VAL A 199 3.26 -6.55 -8.73
CA VAL A 199 2.87 -7.96 -8.55
C VAL A 199 2.16 -8.17 -7.21
N PHE A 200 2.70 -7.64 -6.11
CA PHE A 200 2.04 -7.75 -4.79
C PHE A 200 0.72 -6.99 -4.72
N THR A 201 0.65 -5.79 -5.30
CA THR A 201 -0.56 -4.97 -5.30
C THR A 201 -1.66 -5.63 -6.12
N GLY A 202 -1.37 -6.00 -7.37
CA GLY A 202 -2.30 -6.65 -8.27
C GLY A 202 -2.73 -8.03 -7.79
N GLY A 203 -1.78 -8.86 -7.36
CA GLY A 203 -2.07 -10.20 -6.85
C GLY A 203 -2.81 -10.19 -5.53
N GLY A 204 -2.39 -9.35 -4.57
CA GLY A 204 -3.01 -9.23 -3.26
C GLY A 204 -4.44 -8.69 -3.35
N LEU A 205 -4.65 -7.56 -4.06
CA LEU A 205 -5.98 -7.02 -4.27
C LEU A 205 -6.85 -7.98 -5.08
N GLY A 206 -6.27 -8.67 -6.07
CA GLY A 206 -7.02 -9.64 -6.86
C GLY A 206 -7.48 -10.86 -6.05
N LEU A 207 -6.71 -11.33 -5.06
CA LEU A 207 -7.17 -12.39 -4.14
C LEU A 207 -8.34 -11.92 -3.26
N VAL A 208 -8.22 -10.73 -2.66
CA VAL A 208 -9.23 -10.17 -1.75
C VAL A 208 -10.51 -9.84 -2.51
N LEU A 209 -10.41 -9.11 -3.62
CA LEU A 209 -11.57 -8.73 -4.41
C LEU A 209 -12.16 -9.93 -5.15
N GLY A 210 -11.33 -10.84 -5.65
CA GLY A 210 -11.77 -12.06 -6.33
C GLY A 210 -12.52 -13.04 -5.42
N SER A 211 -12.05 -13.24 -4.19
CA SER A 211 -12.81 -14.06 -3.21
C SER A 211 -14.15 -13.40 -2.85
N SER A 212 -14.17 -12.07 -2.71
CA SER A 212 -15.39 -11.31 -2.41
C SER A 212 -16.40 -11.38 -3.56
N THR A 213 -15.95 -11.24 -4.82
CA THR A 213 -16.83 -11.38 -5.98
C THR A 213 -17.33 -12.80 -6.17
N ALA A 214 -16.50 -13.82 -5.90
CA ALA A 214 -16.94 -15.21 -5.94
C ALA A 214 -18.08 -15.47 -4.96
N PHE A 215 -17.94 -15.00 -3.72
CA PHE A 215 -18.98 -15.10 -2.69
C PHE A 215 -20.28 -14.41 -3.12
N PHE A 216 -20.16 -13.21 -3.71
CA PHE A 216 -21.31 -12.49 -4.25
C PHE A 216 -22.00 -13.23 -5.39
N ILE A 217 -21.23 -13.87 -6.29
CA ILE A 217 -21.80 -14.66 -7.38
C ILE A 217 -22.56 -15.86 -6.81
N ILE A 218 -21.93 -16.65 -5.94
CA ILE A 218 -22.57 -17.79 -5.27
C ILE A 218 -23.87 -17.35 -4.59
N ASN A 219 -23.86 -16.28 -3.80
CA ASN A 219 -25.05 -15.84 -3.08
C ASN A 219 -26.15 -15.24 -3.98
N SER A 220 -25.80 -14.80 -5.19
CA SER A 220 -26.77 -14.15 -6.09
C SER A 220 -27.39 -15.07 -7.14
N VAL A 221 -26.73 -16.19 -7.48
CA VAL A 221 -27.20 -17.15 -8.50
C VAL A 221 -27.03 -18.62 -8.14
N GLY A 222 -26.27 -18.91 -7.09
CA GLY A 222 -26.12 -20.26 -6.57
C GLY A 222 -27.35 -20.67 -5.79
N GLN A 223 -27.64 -21.96 -5.84
CA GLN A 223 -28.69 -22.63 -5.09
C GLN A 223 -28.07 -23.85 -4.41
N THR A 224 -28.44 -24.11 -3.18
CA THR A 224 -28.02 -25.29 -2.43
C THR A 224 -29.27 -26.12 -2.17
N ILE A 225 -29.26 -27.37 -2.61
CA ILE A 225 -30.31 -28.34 -2.36
C ILE A 225 -29.88 -29.16 -1.14
N GLU A 226 -30.66 -29.05 -0.06
CA GLU A 226 -30.44 -29.84 1.14
C GLU A 226 -30.83 -31.31 0.89
N PRO A 227 -30.07 -32.25 1.47
CA PRO A 227 -30.34 -33.67 1.31
C PRO A 227 -31.66 -34.05 2.00
N VAL A 228 -32.46 -34.88 1.32
CA VAL A 228 -33.75 -35.34 1.86
C VAL A 228 -33.54 -36.54 2.80
N LEU A 229 -32.58 -37.41 2.48
CA LEU A 229 -32.15 -38.50 3.34
C LEU A 229 -30.78 -38.20 3.96
N PRO A 230 -30.46 -38.74 5.15
CA PRO A 230 -29.18 -38.52 5.83
C PRO A 230 -27.93 -38.91 5.01
N ASP A 231 -28.09 -39.85 4.06
CA ASP A 231 -26.99 -40.37 3.23
C ASP A 231 -26.85 -39.64 1.89
N ASP A 232 -27.76 -38.72 1.56
CA ASP A 232 -27.70 -37.98 0.30
C ASP A 232 -26.68 -36.83 0.39
N PRO A 233 -25.89 -36.57 -0.67
CA PRO A 233 -24.96 -35.45 -0.68
C PRO A 233 -25.70 -34.11 -0.84
N VAL A 234 -25.13 -33.04 -0.29
CA VAL A 234 -25.56 -31.67 -0.58
C VAL A 234 -25.18 -31.32 -2.02
N ILE A 235 -26.15 -30.90 -2.83
CA ILE A 235 -25.92 -30.53 -4.23
C ILE A 235 -25.98 -29.01 -4.37
N ASN A 236 -24.94 -28.43 -4.96
CA ASN A 236 -24.87 -27.01 -5.25
C ASN A 236 -25.06 -26.78 -6.75
N LEU A 237 -26.07 -26.01 -7.10
CA LEU A 237 -26.44 -25.71 -8.48
C LEU A 237 -26.23 -24.23 -8.80
N ILE A 238 -25.80 -23.93 -10.02
CA ILE A 238 -25.63 -22.54 -10.47
C ILE A 238 -26.09 -22.39 -11.92
N THR A 239 -26.80 -21.29 -12.20
CA THR A 239 -27.16 -20.96 -13.58
C THR A 239 -25.92 -20.48 -14.34
N VAL A 240 -25.45 -21.26 -15.31
CA VAL A 240 -24.22 -21.03 -16.08
C VAL A 240 -24.20 -19.64 -16.71
N GLY A 241 -25.21 -19.29 -17.51
CA GLY A 241 -25.23 -18.02 -18.24
C GLY A 241 -25.24 -16.82 -17.30
N SER A 242 -25.95 -16.94 -16.17
CA SER A 242 -26.04 -15.88 -15.16
C SER A 242 -24.74 -15.73 -14.37
N ALA A 243 -24.05 -16.83 -14.08
CA ALA A 243 -22.74 -16.82 -13.44
C ALA A 243 -21.69 -16.21 -14.37
N PHE A 244 -21.63 -16.64 -15.63
CA PHE A 244 -20.69 -16.14 -16.64
C PHE A 244 -20.75 -14.61 -16.76
N TRP A 245 -21.94 -14.05 -16.97
CA TRP A 245 -22.08 -12.59 -17.11
C TRP A 245 -21.74 -11.83 -15.83
N ARG A 246 -22.03 -12.39 -14.65
CA ARG A 246 -21.61 -11.78 -13.38
C ARG A 246 -20.09 -11.79 -13.24
N VAL A 247 -19.41 -12.87 -13.62
CA VAL A 247 -17.94 -12.91 -13.66
C VAL A 247 -17.40 -11.81 -14.55
N VAL A 248 -17.92 -11.65 -15.78
CA VAL A 248 -17.47 -10.61 -16.71
C VAL A 248 -17.67 -9.21 -16.14
N ILE A 249 -18.87 -8.91 -15.64
CA ILE A 249 -19.23 -7.58 -15.13
C ILE A 249 -18.42 -7.26 -13.87
N LEU A 250 -18.35 -8.18 -12.91
CA LEU A 250 -17.62 -7.94 -11.67
C LEU A 250 -16.11 -7.85 -11.91
N SER A 251 -15.54 -8.68 -12.79
CA SER A 251 -14.13 -8.58 -13.18
C SER A 251 -13.83 -7.21 -13.79
N THR A 252 -14.76 -6.63 -14.56
CA THR A 252 -14.62 -5.28 -15.11
C THR A 252 -14.41 -4.22 -14.02
N PHE A 253 -15.25 -4.23 -12.98
CA PHE A 253 -15.13 -3.29 -11.87
C PHE A 253 -13.93 -3.58 -10.97
N VAL A 254 -13.62 -4.86 -10.72
CA VAL A 254 -12.47 -5.26 -9.91
C VAL A 254 -11.17 -4.84 -10.58
N GLN A 255 -11.02 -5.06 -11.88
CA GLN A 255 -9.82 -4.64 -12.60
C GLN A 255 -9.70 -3.12 -12.68
N ALA A 256 -10.82 -2.38 -12.82
CA ALA A 256 -10.82 -0.93 -12.68
C ALA A 256 -10.31 -0.47 -11.31
N ALA A 257 -10.77 -1.11 -10.23
CA ALA A 257 -10.30 -0.84 -8.88
C ALA A 257 -8.81 -1.14 -8.72
N ILE A 258 -8.32 -2.29 -9.22
CA ILE A 258 -6.90 -2.66 -9.15
C ILE A 258 -6.02 -1.65 -9.88
N SER A 259 -6.42 -1.19 -11.07
CA SER A 259 -5.68 -0.15 -11.82
C SER A 259 -5.63 1.17 -11.03
N ALA A 260 -6.75 1.57 -10.45
CA ALA A 260 -6.86 2.76 -9.60
C ALA A 260 -5.94 2.69 -8.38
N PHE A 261 -6.00 1.59 -7.61
CA PHE A 261 -5.15 1.39 -6.44
C PHE A 261 -3.67 1.33 -6.82
N THR A 262 -3.33 0.69 -7.93
CA THR A 262 -1.93 0.63 -8.41
C THR A 262 -1.36 2.03 -8.65
N MET A 263 -2.13 2.91 -9.30
CA MET A 263 -1.69 4.28 -9.55
C MET A 263 -1.74 5.17 -8.31
N LEU A 264 -2.68 4.91 -7.38
CA LEU A 264 -2.83 5.67 -6.14
C LEU A 264 -1.71 5.40 -5.15
N LEU A 265 -1.25 4.15 -5.04
CA LEU A 265 -0.20 3.75 -4.10
C LEU A 265 1.23 4.08 -4.57
N GLY A 266 1.39 4.42 -5.85
CA GLY A 266 2.68 4.78 -6.44
C GLY A 266 3.03 6.26 -6.29
N VAL A 267 4.28 6.56 -5.90
CA VAL A 267 4.81 7.94 -5.89
C VAL A 267 4.92 8.44 -7.33
N PRO A 268 4.35 9.60 -7.67
CA PRO A 268 4.50 10.21 -9.00
C PRO A 268 5.96 10.50 -9.36
N LYS A 269 6.30 10.39 -10.65
CA LYS A 269 7.56 10.92 -11.20
C LYS A 269 7.45 12.44 -11.39
N GLY A 270 8.59 13.13 -11.48
CA GLY A 270 8.64 14.56 -11.77
C GLY A 270 8.30 15.48 -10.58
N LEU A 271 8.34 14.95 -9.34
CA LEU A 271 8.23 15.76 -8.13
C LEU A 271 9.54 16.50 -7.84
N GLU A 272 9.44 17.69 -7.25
CA GLU A 272 10.61 18.39 -6.70
C GLU A 272 11.17 17.62 -5.49
N ASP A 273 12.46 17.80 -5.17
CA ASP A 273 13.16 17.01 -4.16
C ASP A 273 12.48 17.06 -2.76
N PHE A 274 11.91 18.21 -2.40
CA PHE A 274 11.13 18.37 -1.17
C PHE A 274 9.82 17.56 -1.21
N GLU A 275 9.05 17.70 -2.30
CA GLU A 275 7.76 17.04 -2.49
C GLU A 275 7.91 15.51 -2.59
N ASP A 276 8.97 15.02 -3.26
CA ASP A 276 9.26 13.58 -3.32
C ASP A 276 9.51 13.02 -1.92
N SER A 277 10.29 13.73 -1.09
CA SER A 277 10.55 13.32 0.29
C SER A 277 9.27 13.25 1.14
N GLU A 278 8.31 14.15 0.90
CA GLU A 278 7.02 14.15 1.58
C GLU A 278 6.10 13.03 1.04
N ALA A 279 6.06 12.84 -0.27
CA ALA A 279 5.28 11.78 -0.91
C ALA A 279 5.74 10.38 -0.47
N GLN A 280 7.04 10.15 -0.31
CA GLN A 280 7.58 8.90 0.23
C GLN A 280 7.14 8.67 1.69
N LYS A 281 7.14 9.71 2.54
CA LYS A 281 6.64 9.61 3.92
C LYS A 281 5.15 9.27 3.96
N ILE A 282 4.34 9.92 3.12
CA ILE A 282 2.90 9.64 3.02
C ILE A 282 2.69 8.20 2.54
N ARG A 283 3.40 7.78 1.51
CA ARG A 283 3.36 6.40 1.01
C ARG A 283 3.70 5.39 2.09
N GLN A 284 4.77 5.61 2.85
CA GLN A 284 5.17 4.70 3.92
C GLN A 284 4.07 4.57 5.00
N ARG A 285 3.37 5.67 5.31
CA ARG A 285 2.21 5.65 6.22
C ARG A 285 1.04 4.86 5.62
N ILE A 286 0.73 5.05 4.35
CA ILE A 286 -0.36 4.34 3.65
C ILE A 286 -0.05 2.85 3.57
N VAL A 287 1.15 2.47 3.12
CA VAL A 287 1.59 1.07 3.05
C VAL A 287 1.52 0.44 4.44
N GLY A 288 2.04 1.12 5.47
CA GLY A 288 1.99 0.64 6.85
C GLY A 288 0.58 0.47 7.41
N SER A 289 -0.36 1.32 7.02
CA SER A 289 -1.71 1.34 7.61
C SER A 289 -2.75 0.51 6.83
N ILE A 290 -2.55 0.29 5.53
CA ILE A 290 -3.55 -0.35 4.66
C ILE A 290 -3.00 -1.63 4.02
N VAL A 291 -1.81 -1.55 3.41
CA VAL A 291 -1.24 -2.68 2.66
C VAL A 291 -0.79 -3.79 3.61
N ILE A 292 -0.15 -3.46 4.74
CA ILE A 292 0.28 -4.45 5.73
C ILE A 292 -0.92 -5.23 6.31
N PRO A 293 -2.01 -4.59 6.78
CA PRO A 293 -3.19 -5.34 7.23
C PRO A 293 -3.83 -6.22 6.16
N LEU A 294 -4.02 -5.72 4.93
CA LEU A 294 -4.58 -6.52 3.84
C LEU A 294 -3.69 -7.72 3.50
N GLY A 295 -2.37 -7.52 3.42
CA GLY A 295 -1.40 -8.58 3.23
C GLY A 295 -1.46 -9.61 4.36
N SER A 296 -1.63 -9.16 5.60
CA SER A 296 -1.76 -10.03 6.77
C SER A 296 -3.04 -10.86 6.73
N ILE A 297 -4.16 -10.31 6.24
CA ILE A 297 -5.41 -11.05 6.05
C ILE A 297 -5.23 -12.15 5.00
N VAL A 298 -4.59 -11.84 3.87
CA VAL A 298 -4.36 -12.84 2.80
C VAL A 298 -3.42 -13.95 3.26
N VAL A 299 -2.26 -13.59 3.81
CA VAL A 299 -1.26 -14.56 4.27
C VAL A 299 -1.79 -15.36 5.46
N GLY A 300 -2.39 -14.68 6.44
CA GLY A 300 -3.03 -15.32 7.59
C GLY A 300 -4.17 -16.25 7.20
N GLY A 301 -4.99 -15.85 6.21
CA GLY A 301 -6.05 -16.67 5.64
C GLY A 301 -5.52 -17.93 4.94
N LEU A 302 -4.46 -17.82 4.14
CA LEU A 302 -3.83 -18.98 3.50
C LEU A 302 -3.27 -19.97 4.53
N ILE A 303 -2.58 -19.46 5.55
CA ILE A 303 -2.05 -20.28 6.64
C ILE A 303 -3.20 -20.95 7.40
N ALA A 304 -4.26 -20.20 7.70
CA ALA A 304 -5.47 -20.72 8.35
C ALA A 304 -6.10 -21.89 7.58
N VAL A 305 -6.26 -21.76 6.26
CA VAL A 305 -6.80 -22.82 5.40
C VAL A 305 -5.90 -24.05 5.42
N ALA A 306 -4.58 -23.88 5.29
CA ALA A 306 -3.64 -24.99 5.33
C ALA A 306 -3.68 -25.74 6.68
N ILE A 307 -3.74 -25.00 7.79
CA ILE A 307 -3.91 -25.58 9.12
C ILE A 307 -5.25 -26.32 9.21
N ALA A 308 -6.35 -25.71 8.79
CA ALA A 308 -7.67 -26.33 8.82
C ALA A 308 -7.71 -27.65 8.03
N GLN A 309 -7.10 -27.71 6.85
CA GLN A 309 -7.00 -28.95 6.07
C GLN A 309 -6.23 -30.04 6.82
N VAL A 310 -5.15 -29.70 7.51
CA VAL A 310 -4.41 -30.65 8.35
C VAL A 310 -5.29 -31.16 9.47
N PHE A 311 -6.04 -30.29 10.16
CA PHE A 311 -6.94 -30.71 11.25
C PHE A 311 -8.07 -31.62 10.75
N LEU A 312 -8.69 -31.31 9.61
CA LEU A 312 -9.76 -32.11 9.02
C LEU A 312 -9.28 -33.50 8.57
N ASN A 313 -8.05 -33.61 8.08
CA ASN A 313 -7.50 -34.89 7.65
C ASN A 313 -6.92 -35.72 8.82
N PHE A 314 -6.54 -35.07 9.91
CA PHE A 314 -5.79 -35.68 11.03
C PHE A 314 -6.41 -35.36 12.39
N HIS A 315 -7.71 -35.66 12.54
CA HIS A 315 -8.47 -35.40 13.76
C HIS A 315 -7.82 -36.01 15.02
N GLU A 316 -7.21 -37.19 14.91
CA GLU A 316 -6.54 -37.87 16.03
C GLU A 316 -5.32 -37.10 16.58
N TYR A 317 -4.73 -36.22 15.76
CA TYR A 317 -3.57 -35.40 16.13
C TYR A 317 -3.97 -34.01 16.64
N ALA A 318 -5.26 -33.69 16.74
CA ALA A 318 -5.73 -32.40 17.22
C ALA A 318 -5.13 -32.00 18.59
N PRO A 319 -4.96 -32.90 19.59
CA PRO A 319 -4.30 -32.56 20.85
C PRO A 319 -2.83 -32.19 20.69
N LEU A 320 -2.11 -32.88 19.78
CA LEU A 320 -0.69 -32.61 19.48
C LEU A 320 -0.56 -31.23 18.84
N PHE A 321 -1.40 -30.91 17.86
CA PHE A 321 -1.40 -29.59 17.22
C PHE A 321 -1.78 -28.47 18.18
N ALA A 322 -2.74 -28.69 19.08
CA ALA A 322 -3.09 -27.72 20.12
C ALA A 322 -1.89 -27.42 21.04
N LEU A 323 -1.09 -28.45 21.38
CA LEU A 323 0.14 -28.30 22.18
C LEU A 323 1.20 -27.52 21.41
N ILE A 324 1.45 -27.85 20.14
CA ILE A 324 2.42 -27.15 19.28
C ILE A 324 2.03 -25.68 19.09
N ILE A 325 0.76 -25.40 18.79
CA ILE A 325 0.24 -24.03 18.61
C ILE A 325 0.37 -23.24 19.92
N SER A 326 0.01 -23.83 21.06
CA SER A 326 0.16 -23.19 22.38
C SER A 326 1.62 -22.89 22.70
N ALA A 327 2.53 -23.83 22.42
CA ALA A 327 3.97 -23.62 22.59
C ALA A 327 4.50 -22.50 21.68
N ALA A 328 4.05 -22.44 20.43
CA ALA A 328 4.42 -21.39 19.48
C ALA A 328 3.91 -20.01 19.92
N ILE A 329 2.67 -19.92 20.39
CA ILE A 329 2.09 -18.67 20.93
C ILE A 329 2.87 -18.22 22.17
N LEU A 330 3.20 -19.14 23.09
CA LEU A 330 3.99 -18.83 24.29
C LEU A 330 5.41 -18.37 23.95
N LEU A 331 6.08 -19.02 23.00
CA LEU A 331 7.39 -18.58 22.51
C LEU A 331 7.30 -17.19 21.87
N PHE A 332 6.30 -16.95 21.04
CA PHE A 332 6.09 -15.64 20.42
C PHE A 332 5.80 -14.55 21.46
N ALA A 333 4.91 -14.82 22.42
CA ALA A 333 4.61 -13.92 23.53
C ALA A 333 5.85 -13.65 24.39
N SER A 334 6.69 -14.66 24.64
CA SER A 334 7.96 -14.51 25.36
C SER A 334 8.94 -13.62 24.59
N VAL A 335 9.08 -13.82 23.27
CA VAL A 335 9.97 -13.01 22.42
C VAL A 335 9.49 -11.55 22.36
N MET A 336 8.18 -11.33 22.21
CA MET A 336 7.59 -9.99 22.22
C MET A 336 7.72 -9.32 23.58
N SER A 337 7.52 -10.07 24.68
CA SER A 337 7.72 -9.56 26.04
C SER A 337 9.17 -9.18 26.34
N ALA A 338 10.15 -9.79 25.66
CA ALA A 338 11.57 -9.51 25.83
C ALA A 338 12.04 -8.25 25.08
N ALA A 339 11.19 -7.62 24.26
CA ALA A 339 11.51 -6.42 23.46
C ALA A 339 10.71 -5.19 23.95
N PRO A 340 11.07 -4.57 25.09
CA PRO A 340 10.26 -3.55 25.78
C PRO A 340 10.18 -2.17 25.09
N LYS A 341 10.82 -1.99 23.92
CA LYS A 341 10.85 -0.70 23.19
C LYS A 341 10.01 -0.69 21.91
N ILE A 342 9.25 -1.74 21.62
CA ILE A 342 8.39 -1.79 20.44
C ILE A 342 7.12 -0.97 20.73
N LYS A 343 6.96 0.18 20.07
CA LYS A 343 5.72 0.95 20.09
C LYS A 343 4.66 0.20 19.29
N ILE A 344 3.66 -0.36 19.97
CA ILE A 344 2.52 -1.00 19.33
C ILE A 344 1.65 0.07 18.66
N THR A 345 1.48 -0.04 17.35
CA THR A 345 0.66 0.83 16.52
C THR A 345 -0.79 0.35 16.47
N ARG A 346 -1.75 1.25 16.19
CA ARG A 346 -3.17 0.88 16.02
C ARG A 346 -3.36 -0.22 14.96
N SER A 347 -2.59 -0.17 13.88
CA SER A 347 -2.62 -1.16 12.80
C SER A 347 -2.18 -2.54 13.29
N GLU A 348 -1.14 -2.63 14.12
CA GLU A 348 -0.71 -3.90 14.72
C GLU A 348 -1.76 -4.49 15.66
N VAL A 349 -2.45 -3.65 16.45
CA VAL A 349 -3.58 -4.11 17.28
C VAL A 349 -4.72 -4.66 16.42
N LEU A 350 -5.05 -3.98 15.32
CA LEU A 350 -6.10 -4.45 14.40
C LEU A 350 -5.71 -5.75 13.70
N ILE A 351 -4.45 -5.90 13.28
CA ILE A 351 -3.94 -7.15 12.68
C ILE A 351 -4.00 -8.30 13.70
N ALA A 352 -3.53 -8.06 14.93
CA ALA A 352 -3.58 -9.07 15.99
C ALA A 352 -5.04 -9.46 16.32
N SER A 353 -5.94 -8.47 16.41
CA SER A 353 -7.36 -8.70 16.67
C SER A 353 -8.02 -9.50 15.55
N ALA A 354 -7.72 -9.17 14.29
CA ALA A 354 -8.19 -9.92 13.13
C ALA A 354 -7.65 -11.36 13.13
N GLY A 355 -6.37 -11.56 13.48
CA GLY A 355 -5.79 -12.90 13.62
C GLY A 355 -6.47 -13.75 14.68
N VAL A 356 -6.76 -13.16 15.86
CA VAL A 356 -7.52 -13.84 16.93
C VAL A 356 -8.94 -14.18 16.48
N LEU A 357 -9.62 -13.27 15.78
CA LEU A 357 -10.98 -13.49 15.28
C LEU A 357 -11.01 -14.62 14.24
N THR A 358 -10.05 -14.66 13.33
CA THR A 358 -9.88 -15.77 12.37
C THR A 358 -9.65 -17.09 13.09
N LEU A 359 -8.81 -17.12 14.13
CA LEU A 359 -8.57 -18.33 14.93
C LEU A 359 -9.86 -18.83 15.60
N ILE A 360 -10.67 -17.93 16.16
CA ILE A 360 -11.97 -18.25 16.76
C ILE A 360 -12.90 -18.87 15.71
N VAL A 361 -12.95 -18.31 14.50
CA VAL A 361 -13.77 -18.84 13.41
C VAL A 361 -13.30 -20.24 13.00
N ILE A 362 -12.00 -20.49 12.88
CA ILE A 362 -11.47 -21.83 12.56
C ILE A 362 -11.87 -22.83 13.65
N ILE A 363 -11.67 -22.49 14.93
CA ILE A 363 -12.01 -23.36 16.05
C ILE A 363 -13.52 -23.66 16.05
N ALA A 364 -14.36 -22.65 15.83
CA ALA A 364 -15.81 -22.82 15.75
C ALA A 364 -16.23 -23.70 14.57
N SER A 365 -15.62 -23.53 13.39
CA SER A 365 -15.88 -24.37 12.22
C SER A 365 -15.45 -25.83 12.42
N VAL A 366 -14.29 -26.07 13.04
CA VAL A 366 -13.83 -27.42 13.38
C VAL A 366 -14.75 -28.06 14.42
N ALA A 367 -15.17 -27.31 15.45
CA ALA A 367 -16.11 -27.82 16.45
C ALA A 367 -17.49 -28.14 15.85
N ALA A 368 -17.98 -27.32 14.92
CA ALA A 368 -19.24 -27.57 14.20
C ALA A 368 -19.15 -28.79 13.27
N SER A 369 -17.97 -29.07 12.71
CA SER A 369 -17.70 -30.24 11.87
C SER A 369 -17.63 -31.57 12.64
N GLN A 370 -17.54 -31.54 13.97
CA GLN A 370 -17.44 -32.74 14.82
C GLN A 370 -18.81 -33.28 15.29
N HIS A 371 -19.92 -32.74 14.75
CA HIS A 371 -21.28 -33.14 15.06
C HIS A 371 -22.04 -33.66 13.85
#